data_AF-A0A848CJ45-F1
#
_entry.id   AF-A0A848CJ45-F1
#
_cell.length_a   1.000
_cell.length_b   1.000
_cell.length_c   1.000
_cell.angle_alpha   90.00
_cell.angle_beta   90.00
_cell.angle_gamma   90.00
#
_symmetry.space_group_name_H-M   'P 1'
#
loop_
_entity.id
_entity.type
_entity.pdbx_description
1 polymer ?
#
loop_
_entity_poly.entity_id
_entity_poly.type
_entity_poly.pdbx_seq_one_letter_code
_entity_poly.pdbx_strand_id
1 'polypeptide(L)'
;MSAAIRNPLPLWGLYFLLLVAMFATPLSNLSFLLWIIAPLLALTIRNSARKEGLEDDAQHASWIMGSAGLFLLLVFLLIGGMATASSTLIGAESQQRINEISTAMSRQQMPWKDAFVQLLEVQGVKGMILICAGGLLLSVLWPLQRILQGMVALKMQVAPRRISTGGKLLTLLLAVLLAGVSCLAALGATL
;
A
#
# COMPACT_ATOMS: atom_id res chain seq x y z
N MET A 1 -28.52 -3.59 21.42
CA MET A 1 -28.73 -2.26 20.80
C MET A 1 -27.36 -1.73 20.44
N SER A 2 -27.04 -1.59 19.15
CA SER A 2 -25.77 -0.98 18.71
C SER A 2 -25.82 0.50 19.08
N ALA A 3 -24.88 0.95 19.90
CA ALA A 3 -24.76 2.35 20.25
C ALA A 3 -24.28 3.09 19.01
N ALA A 4 -25.11 4.00 18.49
CA ALA A 4 -24.76 4.86 17.37
C ALA A 4 -23.41 5.55 17.65
N ILE A 5 -22.58 5.66 16.61
CA ILE A 5 -21.27 6.32 16.65
C ILE A 5 -21.47 7.75 17.16
N ARG A 6 -20.93 8.04 18.35
CA ARG A 6 -21.23 9.27 19.09
C ARG A 6 -20.64 10.50 18.39
N ASN A 7 -19.46 10.37 17.81
CA ASN A 7 -18.84 11.39 16.97
C ASN A 7 -17.93 10.76 15.90
N PRO A 8 -18.36 10.73 14.62
CA PRO A 8 -17.60 10.06 13.56
C PRO A 8 -16.42 10.91 13.02
N LEU A 9 -16.37 12.21 13.33
CA LEU A 9 -15.33 13.13 12.83
C LEU A 9 -13.88 12.66 13.05
N PRO A 10 -13.47 12.25 14.26
CA PRO A 10 -12.10 11.78 14.48
C PRO A 10 -11.78 10.50 13.69
N LEU A 11 -12.76 9.60 13.51
CA LEU A 11 -12.59 8.39 12.69
C LEU A 11 -12.47 8.73 11.19
N TRP A 12 -13.28 9.66 10.69
CA TRP A 12 -13.14 10.21 9.34
C TRP A 12 -11.76 10.81 9.12
N GLY A 13 -11.31 11.65 10.06
CA GLY A 13 -9.98 12.26 10.03
C GLY A 13 -8.88 11.22 9.89
N LEU A 14 -8.95 10.12 10.65
CA LEU A 14 -7.96 9.05 10.56
C LEU A 14 -8.02 8.26 9.25
N TYR A 15 -9.20 7.97 8.71
CA TYR A 15 -9.29 7.33 7.39
C TYR A 15 -8.76 8.23 6.27
N PHE A 16 -9.06 9.53 6.32
CA PHE A 16 -8.49 10.50 5.39
C PHE A 16 -6.97 10.61 5.54
N LEU A 17 -6.45 10.60 6.77
CA LEU A 17 -5.02 10.64 7.03
C LEU A 17 -4.32 9.42 6.41
N LEU A 18 -4.91 8.22 6.56
CA LEU A 18 -4.39 7.00 5.92
C LEU A 18 -4.49 7.06 4.40
N LEU A 19 -5.58 7.62 3.86
CA LEU A 19 -5.74 7.80 2.41
C LEU A 19 -4.64 8.73 1.86
N VAL A 20 -4.41 9.87 2.51
CA VAL A 20 -3.34 10.82 2.16
C VAL A 20 -1.98 10.17 2.31
N ALA A 21 -1.74 9.41 3.38
CA ALA A 21 -0.49 8.67 3.58
C ALA A 21 -0.21 7.69 2.44
N MET A 22 -1.26 7.12 1.83
CA MET A 22 -1.13 6.15 0.75
C MET A 22 -0.78 6.78 -0.60
N PHE A 23 -1.21 8.02 -0.86
CA PHE A 23 -0.90 8.75 -2.10
C PHE A 23 0.26 9.73 -1.96
N ALA A 24 0.64 10.10 -0.73
CA ALA A 24 1.91 10.73 -0.46
C ALA A 24 3.03 9.79 -0.92
N THR A 25 4.03 10.32 -1.63
CA THR A 25 5.18 9.56 -2.15
C THR A 25 5.63 8.49 -1.14
N PRO A 26 5.57 7.19 -1.49
CA PRO A 26 5.76 6.08 -0.54
C PRO A 26 7.11 6.09 0.20
N LEU A 27 8.10 6.81 -0.34
CA LEU A 27 9.44 6.98 0.22
C LEU A 27 9.68 8.35 0.87
N SER A 28 8.66 9.20 0.97
CA SER A 28 8.79 10.46 1.71
C SER A 28 8.67 10.19 3.21
N ASN A 29 9.53 10.83 4.01
CA ASN A 29 9.46 10.80 5.49
C ASN A 29 8.06 11.11 6.01
N LEU A 30 7.31 11.95 5.28
CA LEU A 30 5.94 12.32 5.60
C LEU A 30 4.95 11.15 5.49
N SER A 31 4.99 10.37 4.40
CA SER A 31 4.11 9.20 4.25
C SER A 31 4.34 8.20 5.39
N PHE A 32 5.62 7.88 5.67
CA PHE A 32 5.97 6.93 6.73
C PHE A 32 5.51 7.39 8.12
N LEU A 33 5.68 8.68 8.45
CA LEU A 33 5.20 9.25 9.70
C LEU A 33 3.67 9.15 9.83
N LEU A 34 2.92 9.40 8.76
CA LEU A 34 1.46 9.31 8.80
C LEU A 34 0.98 7.87 9.04
N TRP A 35 1.68 6.87 8.49
CA TRP A 35 1.40 5.45 8.75
C TRP A 35 1.66 5.01 10.19
N ILE A 36 2.45 5.76 10.96
CA ILE A 36 2.72 5.53 12.38
C ILE A 36 1.79 6.37 13.27
N ILE A 37 1.56 7.63 12.92
CA ILE A 37 0.74 8.56 13.70
C ILE A 37 -0.73 8.16 13.67
N ALA A 38 -1.26 7.74 12.51
CA ALA A 38 -2.66 7.29 12.39
C ALA A 38 -3.02 6.13 13.34
N PRO A 39 -2.27 5.02 13.41
CA PRO A 39 -2.59 3.95 14.35
C PRO A 39 -2.36 4.34 15.82
N LEU A 40 -1.42 5.23 16.12
CA LEU A 40 -1.24 5.77 17.49
C LEU A 40 -2.46 6.58 17.94
N LEU A 41 -2.97 7.45 17.08
CA LEU A 41 -4.22 8.18 17.34
C LEU A 41 -5.43 7.25 17.37
N ALA A 42 -5.45 6.19 16.55
CA ALA A 42 -6.48 5.17 16.67
C ALA A 42 -6.42 4.45 18.03
N LEU A 43 -5.22 4.29 18.63
CA LEU A 43 -5.06 3.63 19.94
C LEU A 43 -5.68 4.45 21.06
N THR A 44 -5.50 5.76 21.02
CA THR A 44 -6.11 6.66 22.00
C THR A 44 -7.63 6.63 21.87
N ILE A 45 -8.18 6.72 20.66
CA ILE A 45 -9.64 6.62 20.41
C ILE A 45 -10.17 5.27 20.86
N ARG A 46 -9.49 4.15 20.55
CA ARG A 46 -9.91 2.81 20.98
C ARG A 46 -9.98 2.70 22.49
N ASN A 47 -9.00 3.24 23.21
CA ASN A 47 -8.95 3.19 24.67
C ASN A 47 -10.05 4.05 25.30
N SER A 48 -10.32 5.24 24.76
CA SER A 48 -11.44 6.08 25.20
C SER A 48 -12.79 5.44 24.90
N ALA A 49 -12.99 4.94 23.68
CA ALA A 49 -14.22 4.28 23.26
C ALA A 49 -14.53 3.04 24.11
N ARG A 50 -13.51 2.25 24.47
CA ARG A 50 -13.67 1.11 25.39
C ARG A 50 -14.08 1.52 26.81
N LYS A 51 -13.57 2.65 27.31
CA LYS A 51 -13.97 3.20 28.62
C LYS A 51 -15.42 3.70 28.61
N GLU A 52 -15.88 4.21 27.48
CA GLU A 52 -17.25 4.73 27.29
C GLU A 52 -18.26 3.65 26.84
N GLY A 53 -17.84 2.40 26.64
CA GLY A 53 -18.73 1.33 26.16
C GLY A 53 -19.13 1.45 24.68
N LEU A 54 -18.43 2.26 23.89
CA LEU A 54 -18.68 2.48 22.46
C LEU A 54 -17.98 1.41 21.63
N GLU A 55 -18.60 0.25 21.51
CA GLU A 55 -18.01 -0.93 20.84
C GLU A 55 -17.72 -0.70 19.35
N ASP A 56 -18.61 -0.01 18.63
CA ASP A 56 -18.46 0.23 17.20
C ASP A 56 -17.29 1.18 16.89
N ASP A 57 -17.09 2.22 17.70
CA ASP A 57 -15.94 3.15 17.61
C ASP A 57 -14.62 2.42 17.86
N ALA A 58 -14.60 1.52 18.85
CA ALA A 58 -13.43 0.69 19.13
C ALA A 58 -13.11 -0.29 17.98
N GLN A 59 -14.14 -0.78 17.27
CA GLN A 59 -13.98 -1.65 16.10
C GLN A 59 -13.44 -0.88 14.90
N HIS A 60 -13.89 0.35 14.65
CA HIS A 60 -13.31 1.22 13.62
C HIS A 60 -11.85 1.56 13.92
N ALA A 61 -11.53 1.94 15.15
CA ALA A 61 -10.16 2.23 15.56
C ALA A 61 -9.24 1.00 15.42
N SER A 62 -9.72 -0.19 15.82
CA SER A 62 -8.98 -1.44 15.60
C SER A 62 -8.80 -1.79 14.12
N TRP A 63 -9.77 -1.43 13.27
CA TRP A 63 -9.69 -1.63 11.83
C TRP A 63 -8.63 -0.73 11.19
N ILE A 64 -8.54 0.52 11.62
CA ILE A 64 -7.51 1.50 11.21
C ILE A 64 -6.12 0.96 11.57
N MET A 65 -5.91 0.54 12.82
CA MET A 65 -4.65 -0.09 13.25
C MET A 65 -4.29 -1.31 12.40
N GLY A 66 -5.27 -2.19 12.17
CA GLY A 66 -5.05 -3.39 11.39
C GLY A 66 -4.72 -3.09 9.92
N SER A 67 -5.25 -1.99 9.37
CA SER A 67 -4.98 -1.56 7.99
C SER A 67 -3.56 -0.99 7.88
N ALA A 68 -3.14 -0.17 8.84
CA ALA A 68 -1.77 0.35 8.93
C ALA A 68 -0.73 -0.76 9.14
N GLY A 69 -0.99 -1.67 10.09
CA GLY A 69 -0.11 -2.81 10.33
C GLY A 69 0.00 -3.72 9.11
N LEU A 70 -1.09 -3.92 8.37
CA LEU A 70 -1.07 -4.74 7.16
C LEU A 70 -0.28 -4.09 6.02
N PHE A 71 -0.41 -2.78 5.82
CA PHE A 71 0.40 -2.06 4.83
C PHE A 71 1.88 -2.17 5.17
N LEU A 72 2.26 -1.83 6.41
CA LEU A 72 3.64 -1.92 6.86
C LEU A 72 4.19 -3.34 6.71
N LEU A 73 3.42 -4.35 7.12
CA LEU A 73 3.80 -5.76 6.95
C LEU A 73 4.05 -6.12 5.47
N LEU A 74 3.16 -5.72 4.57
CA LEU A 74 3.31 -5.99 3.13
C LEU A 74 4.52 -5.27 2.54
N VAL A 75 4.80 -4.03 2.95
CA VAL A 75 5.99 -3.29 2.52
C VAL A 75 7.27 -3.94 3.07
N PHE A 76 7.30 -4.35 4.34
CA PHE A 76 8.43 -5.08 4.90
C PHE A 76 8.63 -6.44 4.21
N LEU A 77 7.55 -7.16 3.91
CA LEU A 77 7.60 -8.42 3.18
C LEU A 77 8.09 -8.21 1.75
N LEU A 78 7.74 -7.09 1.11
CA LEU A 78 8.25 -6.72 -0.20
C LEU A 78 9.75 -6.41 -0.15
N ILE A 79 10.21 -5.60 0.82
CA ILE A 79 11.63 -5.28 0.97
C ILE A 79 12.44 -6.54 1.29
N GLY A 80 11.98 -7.36 2.24
CA GLY A 80 12.62 -8.63 2.59
C GLY A 80 12.59 -9.61 1.42
N GLY A 81 11.45 -9.73 0.74
CA GLY A 81 11.28 -10.56 -0.45
C GLY A 81 12.21 -10.13 -1.58
N MET A 82 12.44 -8.83 -1.77
CA MET A 82 13.39 -8.31 -2.72
C MET A 82 14.83 -8.63 -2.34
N ALA A 83 15.19 -8.53 -1.05
CA ALA A 83 16.53 -8.90 -0.58
C ALA A 83 16.80 -10.40 -0.79
N THR A 84 15.82 -11.27 -0.50
CA THR A 84 15.92 -12.72 -0.73
C THR A 84 15.86 -13.09 -2.23
N ALA A 85 15.03 -12.42 -3.01
CA ALA A 85 14.96 -12.60 -4.45
C ALA A 85 16.27 -12.19 -5.12
N SER A 86 16.91 -11.11 -4.64
CA SER A 86 18.22 -10.68 -5.13
C SER A 86 19.30 -11.74 -4.90
N SER A 87 19.30 -12.42 -3.75
CA SER A 87 20.31 -13.45 -3.45
C SER A 87 20.05 -14.81 -4.12
N THR A 88 18.81 -15.08 -4.53
CA THR A 88 18.40 -16.40 -5.08
C THR A 88 18.21 -16.38 -6.60
N LEU A 89 17.71 -15.28 -7.16
CA LEU A 89 17.41 -15.15 -8.59
C LEU A 89 18.55 -14.50 -9.37
N ILE A 90 19.41 -13.71 -8.71
CA ILE A 90 20.60 -13.15 -9.35
C ILE A 90 21.77 -14.11 -9.11
N GLY A 91 21.83 -15.16 -9.92
CA GLY A 91 23.01 -16.02 -10.00
C GLY A 91 24.22 -15.28 -10.60
N ALA A 92 25.42 -15.87 -10.50
CA ALA A 92 26.66 -15.27 -11.01
C ALA A 92 26.56 -14.84 -12.48
N GLU A 93 25.88 -15.63 -13.32
CA GLU A 93 25.66 -15.32 -14.74
C GLU A 93 24.73 -14.10 -14.95
N SER A 94 23.66 -13.99 -14.15
CA SER A 94 22.76 -12.83 -14.20
C SER A 94 23.46 -11.56 -13.71
N GLN A 95 24.27 -11.66 -12.66
CA GLN A 95 25.07 -10.54 -12.15
C GLN A 95 26.11 -10.07 -13.17
N GLN A 96 26.74 -11.01 -13.88
CA GLN A 96 27.71 -10.68 -14.91
C GLN A 96 27.06 -9.95 -16.09
N ARG A 97 25.91 -10.43 -16.60
CA ARG A 97 25.16 -9.72 -17.66
C ARG A 97 24.68 -8.34 -17.21
N ILE A 98 24.22 -8.20 -15.97
CA ILE A 98 23.82 -6.88 -15.42
C ILE A 98 25.02 -5.92 -15.38
N ASN A 99 26.21 -6.40 -14.97
CA ASN A 99 27.43 -5.59 -14.96
C ASN A 99 27.90 -5.21 -16.36
N GLU A 100 27.82 -6.13 -17.33
CA GLU A 100 28.15 -5.85 -18.73
C GLU A 100 27.23 -4.78 -19.34
N ILE A 101 25.91 -4.88 -19.10
CA ILE A 101 24.93 -3.87 -19.54
C ILE A 101 25.17 -2.54 -18.84
N SER A 102 25.41 -2.55 -17.52
CA SER A 102 25.68 -1.35 -16.72
C SER A 102 26.96 -0.63 -17.18
N THR A 103 28.03 -1.38 -17.47
CA THR A 103 29.28 -0.82 -17.98
C THR A 103 29.16 -0.30 -19.40
N ALA A 104 28.40 -0.95 -20.29
CA ALA A 104 28.09 -0.44 -21.62
C ALA A 104 27.27 0.86 -21.57
N MET A 105 26.30 0.94 -20.63
CA MET A 105 25.49 2.13 -20.41
C MET A 105 26.32 3.29 -19.84
N SER A 106 27.19 3.01 -18.86
CA SER A 106 28.11 4.01 -18.27
C SER A 106 29.10 4.58 -19.29
N ARG A 107 29.48 3.80 -20.30
CA ARG A 107 30.33 4.24 -21.41
C ARG A 107 29.56 4.96 -22.52
N GLN A 108 28.26 5.23 -22.35
CA GLN A 108 27.36 5.77 -23.38
C GLN A 108 27.36 4.96 -24.69
N GLN A 109 27.78 3.69 -24.66
CA GLN A 109 27.89 2.84 -25.84
C GLN A 109 26.56 2.19 -26.24
N MET A 110 25.51 2.38 -25.44
CA MET A 110 24.19 1.78 -25.67
C MET A 110 23.07 2.77 -25.34
N PRO A 111 22.07 2.96 -26.22
CA PRO A 111 20.89 3.75 -25.92
C PRO A 111 20.12 3.18 -24.72
N TRP A 112 19.57 4.05 -23.87
CA TRP A 112 18.82 3.65 -22.67
C TRP A 112 17.70 2.64 -22.95
N LYS A 113 17.04 2.76 -24.10
CA LYS A 113 15.96 1.86 -24.52
C LYS A 113 16.47 0.43 -24.75
N ASP A 114 17.62 0.28 -25.41
CA ASP A 114 18.18 -1.02 -25.74
C ASP A 114 18.79 -1.68 -24.49
N ALA A 115 19.41 -0.90 -23.62
CA ALA A 115 19.89 -1.38 -22.34
C ALA A 115 18.75 -1.87 -21.44
N PHE A 116 17.58 -1.21 -21.48
CA PHE A 116 16.40 -1.62 -20.72
C PHE A 116 15.80 -2.94 -21.26
N VAL A 117 15.74 -3.10 -22.58
CA VAL A 117 15.30 -4.36 -23.21
C VAL A 117 16.24 -5.51 -22.85
N GLN A 118 17.56 -5.30 -22.90
CA GLN A 118 18.54 -6.33 -22.52
C GLN A 118 18.49 -6.65 -21.02
N LEU A 119 18.27 -5.66 -20.15
CA LEU A 119 18.04 -5.88 -18.72
C LEU A 119 16.76 -6.69 -18.48
N LEU A 120 15.69 -6.39 -19.22
CA LEU A 120 14.43 -7.14 -19.17
C LEU A 120 14.60 -8.58 -19.65
N GLU A 121 15.57 -8.90 -20.49
CA GLU A 121 15.82 -10.28 -20.94
C GLU A 121 16.47 -11.16 -19.87
N VAL A 122 17.17 -10.57 -18.89
CA VAL A 122 17.81 -11.32 -17.80
C VAL A 122 16.73 -11.99 -16.93
N GLN A 123 16.78 -13.32 -16.82
CA GLN A 123 15.77 -14.12 -16.11
C GLN A 123 15.62 -13.71 -14.64
N GLY A 124 16.73 -13.39 -13.96
CA GLY A 124 16.70 -12.86 -12.59
C GLY A 124 15.99 -11.51 -12.47
N VAL A 125 16.15 -10.64 -13.48
CA VAL A 125 15.51 -9.31 -13.52
C VAL A 125 14.02 -9.43 -13.81
N LYS A 126 13.59 -10.32 -14.71
CA LYS A 126 12.16 -10.62 -14.94
C LYS A 126 11.47 -11.06 -13.65
N GLY A 127 12.10 -11.98 -12.91
CA GLY A 127 11.58 -12.46 -11.62
C GLY A 127 11.46 -11.35 -10.59
N MET A 128 12.50 -10.51 -10.45
CA MET A 128 12.47 -9.36 -9.55
C MET A 128 11.41 -8.33 -9.92
N ILE A 129 11.25 -8.01 -11.22
CA ILE A 129 10.21 -7.08 -11.68
C ILE A 129 8.82 -7.65 -11.39
N LEU A 130 8.59 -8.95 -11.57
CA LEU A 130 7.31 -9.60 -11.25
C LEU A 130 6.99 -9.54 -9.75
N ILE A 131 7.97 -9.84 -8.90
CA ILE A 131 7.83 -9.76 -7.44
C ILE A 131 7.60 -8.31 -7.00
N CYS A 132 8.34 -7.36 -7.57
CA CYS A 132 8.16 -5.93 -7.31
C CYS A 132 6.79 -5.44 -7.74
N ALA A 133 6.40 -5.68 -9.00
CA ALA A 133 5.15 -5.20 -9.57
C ALA A 133 3.95 -5.84 -8.85
N GLY A 134 3.96 -7.16 -8.67
CA GLY A 134 2.91 -7.88 -7.96
C GLY A 134 2.82 -7.47 -6.49
N GLY A 135 3.97 -7.34 -5.81
CA GLY A 135 4.04 -6.98 -4.41
C GLY A 135 3.69 -5.51 -4.13
N LEU A 136 4.08 -4.58 -5.01
CA LEU A 136 3.64 -3.17 -4.97
C LEU A 136 2.13 -3.06 -5.21
N LEU A 137 1.63 -3.77 -6.21
CA LEU A 137 0.21 -3.75 -6.55
C LEU A 137 -0.64 -4.30 -5.38
N LEU A 138 -0.18 -5.40 -4.76
CA LEU A 138 -0.85 -5.97 -3.59
C LEU A 138 -0.74 -5.07 -2.35
N SER A 139 0.44 -4.48 -2.09
CA SER A 139 0.67 -3.60 -0.95
C SER A 139 -0.10 -2.28 -1.04
N VAL A 140 -0.43 -1.82 -2.25
CA VAL A 140 -1.26 -0.63 -2.45
C VAL A 140 -2.75 -0.96 -2.50
N LEU A 141 -3.17 -1.92 -3.35
CA LEU A 141 -4.59 -2.22 -3.55
C LEU A 141 -5.26 -2.74 -2.28
N TRP A 142 -4.58 -3.61 -1.54
CA TRP A 142 -5.19 -4.29 -0.41
C TRP A 142 -5.49 -3.36 0.77
N PRO A 143 -4.56 -2.50 1.22
CA PRO A 143 -4.87 -1.54 2.28
C PRO A 143 -5.76 -0.40 1.79
N LEU A 144 -5.68 0.00 0.51
CA LEU A 144 -6.60 0.98 -0.08
C LEU A 144 -8.05 0.48 -0.03
N GLN A 145 -8.30 -0.76 -0.46
CA GLN A 145 -9.60 -1.40 -0.32
C GLN A 145 -10.07 -1.37 1.14
N ARG A 146 -9.17 -1.67 2.08
CA ARG A 146 -9.50 -1.76 3.51
C ARG A 146 -9.82 -0.39 4.14
N ILE A 147 -9.14 0.68 3.70
CA ILE A 147 -9.43 2.07 4.09
C ILE A 147 -10.82 2.46 3.58
N LEU A 148 -11.10 2.21 2.30
CA LEU A 148 -12.38 2.55 1.69
C LEU A 148 -13.54 1.75 2.31
N GLN A 149 -13.32 0.48 2.65
CA GLN A 149 -14.28 -0.31 3.45
C GLN A 149 -14.55 0.32 4.80
N GLY A 150 -13.52 0.81 5.49
CA GLY A 150 -13.66 1.51 6.75
C GLY A 150 -14.50 2.79 6.62
N MET A 151 -14.27 3.59 5.56
CA MET A 151 -15.02 4.82 5.29
C MET A 151 -16.49 4.54 4.94
N VAL A 152 -16.77 3.54 4.09
CA VAL A 152 -18.15 3.14 3.75
C VAL A 152 -18.89 2.60 4.97
N ALA A 153 -18.21 1.79 5.79
CA ALA A 153 -18.78 1.26 7.02
C ALA A 153 -19.11 2.38 8.02
N LEU A 154 -18.24 3.39 8.09
CA LEU A 154 -18.45 4.57 8.93
C LEU A 154 -19.65 5.41 8.44
N LYS A 155 -19.84 5.55 7.11
CA LYS A 155 -21.06 6.15 6.52
C LYS A 155 -22.33 5.39 6.92
N MET A 156 -22.27 4.07 6.98
CA MET A 156 -23.39 3.19 7.29
C MET A 156 -23.61 2.99 8.81
N GLN A 157 -22.76 3.59 9.66
CA GLN A 157 -22.72 3.36 11.12
C GLN A 157 -22.67 1.87 11.51
N VAL A 158 -21.93 1.08 10.73
CA VAL A 158 -21.73 -0.34 11.00
C VAL A 158 -20.25 -0.64 11.16
N ALA A 159 -19.95 -1.67 11.94
CA ALA A 159 -18.61 -2.20 12.01
C ALA A 159 -18.02 -2.55 10.62
N PRO A 160 -16.75 -2.25 10.35
CA PRO A 160 -16.11 -2.50 9.04
C PRO A 160 -16.21 -3.95 8.55
N ARG A 161 -16.21 -4.92 9.47
CA ARG A 161 -16.31 -6.35 9.15
C ARG A 161 -17.70 -6.77 8.69
N ARG A 162 -18.74 -6.00 9.01
CA ARG A 162 -20.15 -6.32 8.72
C ARG A 162 -20.63 -5.82 7.36
N ILE A 163 -19.76 -5.19 6.57
CA ILE A 163 -20.08 -4.83 5.17
C ILE A 163 -20.39 -6.10 4.35
N SER A 164 -21.46 -6.04 3.57
CA SER A 164 -21.91 -7.10 2.67
C SER A 164 -20.86 -7.42 1.60
N THR A 165 -20.91 -8.63 1.02
CA THR A 165 -20.01 -9.06 -0.07
C THR A 165 -20.04 -8.09 -1.25
N GLY A 166 -21.22 -7.52 -1.56
CA GLY A 166 -21.37 -6.49 -2.59
C GLY A 166 -20.62 -5.19 -2.26
N GLY A 167 -20.63 -4.74 -1.00
CA GLY A 167 -19.84 -3.57 -0.57
C GLY A 167 -18.33 -3.83 -0.58
N LYS A 168 -17.89 -5.07 -0.32
CA LYS A 168 -16.47 -5.46 -0.47
C LYS A 168 -16.00 -5.41 -1.91
N LEU A 169 -16.86 -5.82 -2.85
CA LEU A 169 -16.61 -5.71 -4.29
C LEU A 169 -16.60 -4.26 -4.77
N LEU A 170 -17.54 -3.43 -4.30
CA LEU A 170 -17.59 -2.01 -4.64
C LEU A 170 -16.31 -1.29 -4.20
N THR A 171 -15.89 -1.52 -2.96
CA THR A 171 -14.65 -0.93 -2.41
C THR A 171 -13.38 -1.44 -3.09
N LEU A 172 -13.38 -2.69 -3.57
CA LEU A 172 -12.30 -3.22 -4.41
C LEU A 172 -12.27 -2.51 -5.77
N LEU A 173 -13.41 -2.37 -6.46
CA LEU A 173 -13.50 -1.65 -7.73
C LEU A 173 -13.05 -0.19 -7.56
N LEU A 174 -13.44 0.46 -6.47
CA LEU A 174 -13.02 1.82 -6.16
C LEU A 174 -11.51 1.92 -5.91
N ALA A 175 -10.94 0.95 -5.19
CA ALA A 175 -9.49 0.87 -4.98
C ALA A 175 -8.73 0.67 -6.30
N VAL A 176 -9.23 -0.19 -7.19
CA VAL A 176 -8.65 -0.40 -8.53
C VAL A 176 -8.74 0.86 -9.38
N LEU A 177 -9.89 1.55 -9.39
CA LEU A 177 -10.06 2.81 -10.11
C LEU A 177 -9.09 3.88 -9.58
N LEU A 178 -8.99 4.05 -8.26
CA LEU A 178 -8.09 5.03 -7.64
C LEU A 178 -6.62 4.71 -7.92
N ALA A 179 -6.20 3.45 -7.77
CA ALA A 179 -4.84 3.03 -8.10
C ALA A 179 -4.53 3.19 -9.60
N GLY A 180 -5.50 2.89 -10.47
CA GLY A 180 -5.39 3.06 -11.92
C GLY A 180 -5.23 4.53 -12.34
N VAL A 181 -6.03 5.44 -11.76
CA VAL A 181 -5.93 6.88 -12.02
C VAL A 181 -4.60 7.44 -11.53
N SER A 182 -4.11 7.01 -10.36
CA SER A 182 -2.80 7.45 -9.86
C SER A 182 -1.64 6.96 -10.73
N CYS A 183 -1.73 5.73 -11.26
CA CYS A 183 -0.74 5.21 -12.21
C CYS A 183 -0.75 6.01 -13.53
N LEU A 184 -1.94 6.33 -14.06
CA LEU A 184 -2.09 7.15 -15.26
C LEU A 184 -1.57 8.58 -15.06
N ALA A 185 -1.81 9.17 -13.88
CA ALA A 185 -1.31 10.50 -13.53
C ALA A 185 0.23 10.54 -13.40
N ALA A 186 0.83 9.48 -12.82
CA ALA A 186 2.30 9.37 -12.74
C ALA A 186 2.94 9.24 -14.14
N LEU A 187 2.33 8.46 -15.03
CA LEU A 187 2.74 8.32 -16.43
C LEU A 187 2.53 9.62 -17.24
N GLY A 188 1.45 10.35 -16.99
CA GLY A 188 1.19 11.65 -17.64
C GLY A 188 2.11 12.78 -17.16
N ALA A 189 2.63 12.70 -15.93
CA ALA A 189 3.59 13.66 -15.38
C ALA A 189 5.05 13.40 -15.82
N THR A 190 5.31 12.30 -16.54
CA THR A 190 6.64 11.91 -17.02
C THR A 190 6.80 11.99 -18.54
N LEU A 191 5.76 12.47 -19.25
CA LEU A 191 5.77 12.87 -20.67
C LEU A 191 5.90 14.40 -20.78
#